data_AF-A0A238YTM2-F1
#
_entry.id   AF-A0A238YTM2-F1
#
_cell.length_a   1.000
_cell.length_b   1.000
_cell.length_c   1.000
_cell.angle_alpha   90.00
_cell.angle_beta   90.00
_cell.angle_gamma   90.00
#
_symmetry.space_group_name_H-M   'P 1'
#
loop_
_entity.id
_entity.type
_entity.pdbx_description
1 polymer ?
#
loop_
_entity_poly.entity_id
_entity_poly.type
_entity_poly.pdbx_seq_one_letter_code
_entity_poly.pdbx_strand_id
1 'polypeptide(L)'
;MAQTLLCAVPGNMATLPEPTTARHMALAPDIGRVIAARRLMMRKVAPRDDADYGRAAQSAWIANYTNPVSADVDIRQTDRWTHVLTPANAQNCTLHYIHGGGLVYYDALDFLPMLTRLAAGSGARIMVHGYAKMPENTADTCLSPLIARIMSALNPDGRDIVIGDSIGGLVALHIAAGPVRDRVQGAVLVYPVLSLSTIFPSYSDFATGLFLDAEVMLWFRRLWADWFVQHGTDPLAMARLPCPVTIFAAPCDILADEARAFAQCHPKADLHWLQGQGHDALLYAGRVQSADVALTQVAEHLKTLVKGNDK
;
A
#
# COMPACT_ATOMS: atom_id res chain seq x y z
N MET A 1 -9.68 -1.04 35.69
CA MET A 1 -10.84 -0.41 35.03
C MET A 1 -10.32 0.37 33.83
N ALA A 2 -10.48 -0.19 32.63
CA ALA A 2 -10.33 0.51 31.37
C ALA A 2 -11.37 -0.14 30.45
N GLN A 3 -12.52 0.51 30.32
CA GLN A 3 -13.56 0.10 29.38
C GLN A 3 -13.09 0.47 27.99
N THR A 4 -12.78 -0.54 27.19
CA THR A 4 -12.63 -0.44 25.73
C THR A 4 -13.93 0.11 25.17
N LEU A 5 -13.95 1.39 24.77
CA LEU A 5 -15.00 1.89 23.88
C LEU A 5 -14.76 1.26 22.51
N LEU A 6 -15.27 0.03 22.34
CA LEU A 6 -15.62 -0.46 21.01
C LEU A 6 -16.61 0.55 20.44
N CYS A 7 -16.36 0.99 19.21
CA CYS A 7 -17.39 1.66 18.42
C CYS A 7 -18.56 0.66 18.32
N ALA A 8 -19.54 0.82 19.20
CA ALA A 8 -20.73 -0.01 19.22
C ALA A 8 -21.45 0.27 17.91
N VAL A 9 -21.35 -0.65 16.96
CA VAL A 9 -22.32 -0.76 15.89
C VAL A 9 -23.67 -0.92 16.59
N PRO A 10 -24.59 0.04 16.52
CA PRO A 10 -25.85 -0.05 17.23
C PRO A 10 -26.57 -1.31 16.78
N GLY A 11 -26.95 -2.14 17.75
CA GLY A 11 -27.53 -3.45 17.53
C GLY A 11 -28.72 -3.43 16.58
N ASN A 12 -28.56 -4.13 15.47
CA ASN A 12 -29.52 -5.11 15.01
C ASN A 12 -28.75 -6.12 14.17
N MET A 13 -28.79 -7.41 14.51
CA MET A 13 -28.55 -8.46 13.50
C MET A 13 -29.73 -8.52 12.51
N ALA A 14 -30.19 -7.34 12.05
CA ALA A 14 -30.99 -7.23 10.86
C ALA A 14 -29.97 -7.16 9.74
N THR A 15 -29.88 -8.25 8.98
CA THR A 15 -29.39 -8.29 7.59
C THR A 15 -28.45 -7.14 7.25
N LEU A 16 -27.13 -7.42 7.26
CA LEU A 16 -26.17 -6.62 6.48
C LEU A 16 -26.89 -6.19 5.20
N PRO A 17 -26.99 -4.88 4.89
CA PRO A 17 -27.69 -4.46 3.70
C PRO A 17 -27.19 -5.32 2.55
N GLU A 18 -28.13 -5.96 1.86
CA GLU A 18 -27.89 -6.79 0.67
C GLU A 18 -26.75 -6.15 -0.13
N PRO A 19 -25.68 -6.90 -0.44
CA PRO A 19 -24.47 -6.33 -1.01
C PRO A 19 -24.85 -5.61 -2.29
N THR A 20 -24.83 -4.28 -2.24
CA THR A 20 -25.15 -3.40 -3.34
C THR A 20 -24.16 -3.67 -4.47
N THR A 21 -24.53 -4.57 -5.38
CA THR A 21 -24.04 -4.71 -6.77
C THR A 21 -22.53 -4.84 -7.03
N ALA A 22 -21.66 -4.87 -6.02
CA ALA A 22 -20.21 -4.82 -6.18
C ALA A 22 -19.47 -6.15 -5.96
N ARG A 23 -20.16 -7.23 -5.56
CA ARG A 23 -19.48 -8.50 -5.19
C ARG A 23 -18.83 -9.25 -6.35
N HIS A 24 -19.11 -8.87 -7.60
CA HIS A 24 -18.54 -9.53 -8.78
C HIS A 24 -18.04 -8.50 -9.79
N MET A 25 -17.13 -7.61 -9.37
CA MET A 25 -16.34 -6.87 -10.35
C MET A 25 -15.32 -7.83 -10.96
N ALA A 26 -15.30 -7.93 -12.29
CA ALA A 26 -14.39 -8.82 -12.98
C ALA A 26 -12.98 -8.20 -13.05
N LEU A 27 -11.96 -9.03 -12.83
CA LEU A 27 -10.57 -8.67 -13.16
C LEU A 27 -10.45 -8.27 -14.62
N ALA A 28 -9.61 -7.28 -14.89
CA ALA A 28 -9.26 -6.92 -16.24
C ALA A 28 -8.61 -8.15 -16.95
N PRO A 29 -8.96 -8.43 -18.22
CA PRO A 29 -8.48 -9.65 -18.90
C PRO A 29 -6.94 -9.75 -19.00
N ASP A 30 -6.24 -8.64 -19.12
CA ASP A 30 -4.78 -8.56 -19.11
C ASP A 30 -4.17 -8.84 -17.73
N ILE A 31 -4.78 -8.36 -16.63
CA ILE A 31 -4.40 -8.78 -15.28
C ILE A 31 -4.64 -10.27 -15.07
N GLY A 32 -5.78 -10.79 -15.54
CA GLY A 32 -6.09 -12.22 -15.51
C GLY A 32 -5.01 -13.07 -16.21
N ARG A 33 -4.45 -12.58 -17.32
CA ARG A 33 -3.34 -13.25 -18.02
C ARG A 33 -2.04 -13.24 -17.20
N VAL A 34 -1.71 -12.15 -16.52
CA VAL A 34 -0.55 -12.10 -15.61
C VAL A 34 -0.71 -13.09 -14.47
N ILE A 35 -1.90 -13.15 -13.86
CA ILE A 35 -2.22 -14.10 -12.79
C ILE A 35 -2.06 -15.54 -13.29
N ALA A 36 -2.62 -15.86 -14.47
CA ALA A 36 -2.50 -17.19 -15.06
C ALA A 36 -1.04 -17.58 -15.31
N ALA A 37 -0.24 -16.66 -15.86
CA ALA A 37 1.20 -16.87 -16.05
C ALA A 37 1.93 -17.07 -14.72
N ARG A 38 1.62 -16.26 -13.71
CA ARG A 38 2.20 -16.38 -12.36
C ARG A 38 1.95 -17.75 -11.76
N ARG A 39 0.70 -18.24 -11.85
CA ARG A 39 0.31 -19.58 -11.35
C ARG A 39 1.07 -20.72 -12.04
N LEU A 40 1.46 -20.54 -13.30
CA LEU A 40 2.20 -21.54 -14.07
C LEU A 40 3.70 -21.50 -13.80
N MET A 41 4.26 -20.29 -13.68
CA MET A 41 5.72 -20.08 -13.65
C MET A 41 6.29 -20.01 -12.24
N MET A 42 5.52 -19.56 -11.25
CA MET A 42 5.98 -19.43 -9.87
C MET A 42 5.80 -20.74 -9.12
N ARG A 43 6.86 -21.16 -8.42
CA ARG A 43 6.81 -22.32 -7.52
C ARG A 43 5.79 -22.08 -6.42
N LYS A 44 5.00 -23.12 -6.10
CA LYS A 44 4.10 -23.14 -4.94
C LYS A 44 4.86 -23.63 -3.70
N VAL A 45 5.83 -22.85 -3.25
CA VAL A 45 6.45 -23.04 -1.94
C VAL A 45 5.86 -21.99 -1.02
N ALA A 46 5.33 -22.41 0.14
CA ALA A 46 4.86 -21.44 1.10
C ALA A 46 6.08 -20.60 1.54
N PRO A 47 5.97 -19.27 1.61
CA PRO A 47 7.11 -18.41 1.90
C PRO A 47 7.90 -18.84 3.13
N ARG A 48 7.21 -19.23 4.21
CA ARG A 48 7.84 -19.72 5.45
C ARG A 48 8.75 -20.96 5.28
N ASP A 49 8.59 -21.69 4.19
CA ASP A 49 9.30 -22.95 3.91
C ASP A 49 10.45 -22.75 2.90
N ASP A 50 10.62 -21.53 2.35
CA ASP A 50 11.76 -21.15 1.49
C ASP A 50 12.87 -20.49 2.33
N ALA A 51 14.13 -20.78 1.99
CA ALA A 51 15.30 -20.30 2.74
C ALA A 51 15.43 -18.77 2.75
N ASP A 52 14.95 -18.11 1.69
CA ASP A 52 14.93 -16.64 1.59
C ASP A 52 13.52 -16.05 1.73
N TYR A 53 12.54 -16.85 2.17
CA TYR A 53 11.14 -16.51 2.25
C TYR A 53 10.47 -16.14 0.91
N GLY A 54 11.01 -16.64 -0.20
CA GLY A 54 10.49 -16.43 -1.56
C GLY A 54 10.87 -15.08 -2.16
N ARG A 55 11.78 -14.32 -1.54
CA ARG A 55 12.16 -12.96 -1.98
C ARG A 55 12.74 -12.95 -3.38
N ALA A 56 13.75 -13.77 -3.65
CA ALA A 56 14.41 -13.81 -4.94
C ALA A 56 13.42 -14.17 -6.06
N ALA A 57 12.50 -15.12 -5.80
CA ALA A 57 11.47 -15.49 -6.75
C ALA A 57 10.50 -14.33 -7.01
N GLN A 58 10.05 -13.64 -5.96
CA GLN A 58 9.12 -12.52 -6.05
C GLN A 58 9.74 -11.31 -6.76
N SER A 59 10.97 -10.91 -6.42
CA SER A 59 11.70 -9.84 -7.11
C SER A 59 11.98 -10.19 -8.57
N ALA A 60 12.42 -11.43 -8.86
CA ALA A 60 12.63 -11.88 -10.23
C ALA A 60 11.34 -11.88 -11.05
N TRP A 61 10.19 -12.25 -10.45
CA TRP A 61 8.90 -12.16 -11.11
C TRP A 61 8.56 -10.72 -11.50
N ILE A 62 8.68 -9.77 -10.56
CA ILE A 62 8.40 -8.35 -10.82
C ILE A 62 9.35 -7.78 -11.88
N ALA A 63 10.65 -8.05 -11.78
CA ALA A 63 11.65 -7.61 -12.76
C ALA A 63 11.34 -8.14 -14.18
N ASN A 64 10.79 -9.35 -14.30
CA ASN A 64 10.42 -9.95 -15.59
C ASN A 64 9.09 -9.44 -16.15
N TYR A 65 8.26 -8.75 -15.36
CA TYR A 65 6.92 -8.27 -15.74
C TYR A 65 6.75 -6.74 -15.65
N THR A 66 7.84 -6.01 -15.43
CA THR A 66 7.91 -4.54 -15.46
C THR A 66 8.59 -4.06 -16.73
N ASN A 67 8.38 -2.79 -17.07
CA ASN A 67 9.20 -2.10 -18.07
C ASN A 67 10.46 -1.50 -17.42
N PRO A 68 11.46 -1.08 -18.21
CA PRO A 68 12.51 -0.21 -17.71
C PRO A 68 11.95 1.05 -17.05
N VAL A 69 12.73 1.63 -16.13
CA VAL A 69 12.44 2.93 -15.51
C VAL A 69 12.25 4.02 -16.56
N SER A 70 11.42 5.01 -16.25
CA SER A 70 11.14 6.12 -17.17
C SER A 70 12.40 7.00 -17.35
N ALA A 71 12.80 7.25 -18.60
CA ALA A 71 14.04 7.97 -18.92
C ALA A 71 14.06 9.44 -18.42
N ASP A 72 12.90 10.05 -18.26
CA ASP A 72 12.75 11.45 -17.83
C ASP A 72 12.70 11.63 -16.31
N VAL A 73 13.15 10.62 -15.55
CA VAL A 73 13.20 10.63 -14.10
C VAL A 73 14.62 10.36 -13.63
N ASP A 74 15.22 11.35 -12.96
CA ASP A 74 16.50 11.20 -12.29
C ASP A 74 16.33 10.32 -11.04
N ILE A 75 17.21 9.33 -10.88
CA ILE A 75 17.18 8.39 -9.74
C ILE A 75 18.51 8.50 -9.00
N ARG A 76 18.46 8.95 -7.75
CA ARG A 76 19.63 9.08 -6.89
C ARG A 76 19.46 8.28 -5.60
N GLN A 77 20.40 7.40 -5.32
CA GLN A 77 20.51 6.78 -4.00
C GLN A 77 21.15 7.77 -3.02
N THR A 78 20.47 8.11 -1.93
CA THR A 78 20.99 9.05 -0.92
C THR A 78 21.66 8.37 0.27
N ASP A 79 21.26 7.13 0.55
CA ASP A 79 21.84 6.26 1.56
C ASP A 79 21.54 4.79 1.18
N ARG A 80 21.99 3.82 1.98
CA ARG A 80 21.82 2.38 1.70
C ARG A 80 20.35 1.92 1.56
N TRP A 81 19.38 2.73 1.97
CA TRP A 81 17.97 2.40 2.00
C TRP A 81 17.10 3.34 1.13
N THR A 82 17.57 4.54 0.84
CA THR A 82 16.73 5.58 0.25
C THR A 82 17.11 5.90 -1.19
N HIS A 83 16.11 5.88 -2.06
CA HIS A 83 16.20 6.34 -3.44
C HIS A 83 15.29 7.54 -3.65
N VAL A 84 15.80 8.57 -4.32
CA VAL A 84 15.06 9.79 -4.66
C VAL A 84 14.84 9.82 -6.15
N LEU A 85 13.57 9.88 -6.56
CA LEU A 85 13.12 9.96 -7.94
C LEU A 85 12.66 11.39 -8.18
N THR A 86 13.33 12.10 -9.11
CA THR A 86 12.99 13.47 -9.47
C THR A 86 12.58 13.53 -10.93
N PRO A 87 11.29 13.68 -11.25
CA PRO A 87 10.85 13.80 -12.64
C PRO A 87 11.20 15.19 -13.20
N ALA A 88 11.36 15.31 -14.51
CA ALA A 88 11.70 16.59 -15.17
C ALA A 88 10.68 17.72 -14.89
N ASN A 89 9.42 17.38 -14.59
CA ASN A 89 8.34 18.30 -14.24
C ASN A 89 8.11 18.45 -12.72
N ALA A 90 9.10 18.11 -11.89
CA ALA A 90 8.99 18.12 -10.43
C ALA A 90 8.49 19.46 -9.86
N GLN A 91 7.48 19.38 -9.00
CA GLN A 91 6.98 20.51 -8.21
C GLN A 91 7.52 20.45 -6.77
N ASN A 92 7.18 21.45 -5.95
CA ASN A 92 7.61 21.52 -4.55
C ASN A 92 6.76 20.64 -3.61
N CYS A 93 6.77 19.33 -3.86
CA CYS A 93 6.10 18.31 -3.04
C CYS A 93 6.92 17.01 -3.09
N THR A 94 7.19 16.43 -1.92
CA THR A 94 7.83 15.11 -1.82
C THR A 94 6.83 14.07 -1.33
N LEU A 95 6.79 12.94 -2.03
CA LEU A 95 6.08 11.73 -1.60
C LEU A 95 7.06 10.81 -0.87
N HIS A 96 6.79 10.49 0.39
CA HIS A 96 7.53 9.50 1.15
C HIS A 96 6.87 8.14 0.94
N TYR A 97 7.44 7.34 0.03
CA TYR A 97 6.89 6.07 -0.39
C TYR A 97 7.39 4.92 0.48
N ILE A 98 6.45 4.22 1.12
CA ILE A 98 6.69 2.98 1.85
C ILE A 98 6.11 1.82 1.06
N HIS A 99 6.99 0.93 0.63
CA HIS A 99 6.61 -0.16 -0.27
C HIS A 99 5.95 -1.34 0.46
N GLY A 100 5.10 -2.09 -0.24
CA GLY A 100 4.40 -3.27 0.24
C GLY A 100 5.24 -4.55 0.32
N GLY A 101 4.57 -5.71 0.29
CA GLY A 101 5.22 -7.04 0.36
C GLY A 101 5.26 -7.68 1.75
N GLY A 102 4.34 -7.31 2.64
CA GLY A 102 4.17 -7.92 3.96
C GLY A 102 5.30 -7.68 4.97
N LEU A 103 6.20 -6.72 4.68
CA LEU A 103 7.52 -6.53 5.30
C LEU A 103 8.50 -7.69 5.05
N VAL A 104 8.19 -8.58 4.10
CA VAL A 104 8.96 -9.79 3.80
C VAL A 104 9.57 -9.74 2.40
N TYR A 105 8.78 -9.54 1.34
CA TYR A 105 9.22 -9.90 -0.02
C TYR A 105 10.21 -8.95 -0.70
N TYR A 106 9.81 -7.70 -0.86
CA TYR A 106 10.41 -6.85 -1.90
C TYR A 106 11.50 -5.94 -1.35
N ASP A 107 12.40 -5.50 -2.22
CA ASP A 107 13.28 -4.34 -1.98
C ASP A 107 12.64 -3.06 -2.56
N ALA A 108 13.11 -1.90 -2.11
CA ALA A 108 12.70 -0.61 -2.69
C ALA A 108 12.97 -0.55 -4.21
N LEU A 109 14.02 -1.22 -4.68
CA LEU A 109 14.38 -1.28 -6.10
C LEU A 109 13.31 -1.94 -6.98
N ASP A 110 12.56 -2.92 -6.44
CA ASP A 110 11.51 -3.63 -7.19
C ASP A 110 10.37 -2.70 -7.65
N PHE A 111 10.20 -1.57 -6.97
CA PHE A 111 9.12 -0.61 -7.23
C PHE A 111 9.53 0.52 -8.18
N LEU A 112 10.83 0.71 -8.46
CA LEU A 112 11.31 1.84 -9.26
C LEU A 112 10.66 1.94 -10.66
N PRO A 113 10.44 0.84 -11.41
CA PRO A 113 9.72 0.90 -12.68
C PRO A 113 8.35 1.59 -12.58
N MET A 114 7.51 1.17 -11.64
CA MET A 114 6.21 1.76 -11.39
C MET A 114 6.35 3.19 -10.87
N LEU A 115 7.25 3.42 -9.91
CA LEU A 115 7.36 4.71 -9.21
C LEU A 115 7.93 5.82 -10.11
N THR A 116 8.79 5.51 -11.07
CA THR A 116 9.20 6.52 -12.06
C THR A 116 8.04 6.96 -12.94
N ARG A 117 7.14 6.05 -13.32
CA ARG A 117 5.90 6.41 -14.06
C ARG A 117 4.97 7.27 -13.19
N LEU A 118 4.82 6.90 -11.91
CA LEU A 118 4.04 7.66 -10.94
C LEU A 118 4.60 9.06 -10.73
N ALA A 119 5.93 9.19 -10.59
CA ALA A 119 6.62 10.47 -10.45
C ALA A 119 6.39 11.36 -11.68
N ALA A 120 6.62 10.83 -12.88
CA ALA A 120 6.40 11.58 -14.13
C ALA A 120 4.94 12.03 -14.31
N GLY A 121 3.98 11.15 -14.02
CA GLY A 121 2.55 11.46 -14.14
C GLY A 121 2.02 12.45 -13.10
N SER A 122 2.53 12.37 -11.87
CA SER A 122 2.10 13.24 -10.77
C SER A 122 2.85 14.59 -10.72
N GLY A 123 4.07 14.64 -11.28
CA GLY A 123 4.99 15.76 -11.09
C GLY A 123 5.58 15.85 -9.67
N ALA A 124 5.45 14.80 -8.87
CA ALA A 124 5.99 14.77 -7.51
C ALA A 124 7.40 14.19 -7.47
N ARG A 125 8.25 14.73 -6.60
CA ARG A 125 9.46 14.00 -6.17
C ARG A 125 9.03 12.83 -5.31
N ILE A 126 9.65 11.66 -5.47
CA ILE A 126 9.36 10.49 -4.63
C ILE A 126 10.63 10.07 -3.90
N MET A 127 10.59 10.03 -2.57
CA MET A 127 11.59 9.38 -1.73
C MET A 127 11.10 7.98 -1.38
N VAL A 128 11.74 6.96 -1.93
CA VAL A 128 11.42 5.54 -1.70
C VAL A 128 12.27 5.02 -0.57
N HIS A 129 11.61 4.49 0.45
CA HIS A 129 12.24 4.12 1.71
C HIS A 129 12.33 2.58 1.84
N GLY A 130 13.53 2.04 1.73
CA GLY A 130 13.83 0.64 2.03
C GLY A 130 13.91 0.36 3.54
N TYR A 131 13.66 -0.88 3.94
CA TYR A 131 13.66 -1.28 5.34
C TYR A 131 14.12 -2.72 5.50
N ALA A 132 14.62 -3.07 6.70
CA ALA A 132 15.00 -4.45 7.04
C ALA A 132 13.80 -5.39 6.92
N LYS A 133 14.02 -6.67 6.61
CA LYS A 133 12.94 -7.62 6.32
C LYS A 133 12.66 -8.56 7.48
N MET A 134 11.38 -8.88 7.63
CA MET A 134 10.91 -9.97 8.47
C MET A 134 10.98 -11.29 7.67
N PRO A 135 11.07 -12.45 8.34
CA PRO A 135 11.07 -12.67 9.80
C PRO A 135 12.45 -12.63 10.48
N GLU A 136 13.55 -12.38 9.76
CA GLU A 136 14.91 -12.31 10.34
C GLU A 136 15.06 -11.15 11.33
N ASN A 137 14.24 -10.12 11.16
CA ASN A 137 14.20 -8.94 12.03
C ASN A 137 12.82 -8.83 12.69
N THR A 138 12.78 -8.18 13.87
CA THR A 138 11.52 -7.83 14.54
C THR A 138 10.82 -6.68 13.81
N ALA A 139 9.51 -6.55 14.01
CA ALA A 139 8.75 -5.40 13.47
C ALA A 139 9.37 -4.05 13.88
N ASP A 140 9.86 -3.94 15.12
CA ASP A 140 10.55 -2.73 15.60
C ASP A 140 11.85 -2.44 14.82
N THR A 141 12.67 -3.48 14.57
CA THR A 141 13.91 -3.34 13.79
C THR A 141 13.62 -2.91 12.34
N CYS A 142 12.49 -3.34 11.79
CA CYS A 142 12.04 -2.95 10.45
C CYS A 142 11.49 -1.51 10.42
N LEU A 143 10.63 -1.15 11.38
CA LEU A 143 9.79 0.05 11.31
C LEU A 143 10.41 1.26 12.00
N SER A 144 11.05 1.11 13.15
CA SER A 144 11.57 2.26 13.92
C SER A 144 12.63 3.06 13.15
N PRO A 145 13.65 2.44 12.50
CA PRO A 145 14.60 3.17 11.66
C PRO A 145 13.96 3.82 10.42
N LEU A 146 12.97 3.15 9.83
CA LEU A 146 12.20 3.66 8.68
C LEU A 146 11.45 4.94 9.06
N ILE A 147 10.70 4.90 10.17
CA ILE A 147 9.93 6.03 10.68
C ILE A 147 10.86 7.21 11.02
N ALA A 148 11.95 6.95 11.73
CA ALA A 148 12.93 7.98 12.07
C ALA A 148 13.50 8.67 10.82
N ARG A 149 13.83 7.89 9.78
CA ARG A 149 14.34 8.44 8.51
C ARG A 149 13.31 9.31 7.79
N ILE A 150 12.05 8.88 7.74
CA ILE A 150 10.96 9.68 7.16
C ILE A 150 10.80 10.98 7.94
N MET A 151 10.75 10.92 9.27
CA MET A 151 10.63 12.11 10.12
C MET A 151 11.74 13.14 9.90
N SER A 152 12.97 12.66 9.69
CA SER A 152 14.14 13.52 9.42
C SER A 152 14.17 14.08 8.00
N ALA A 153 13.51 13.41 7.04
CA ALA A 153 13.51 13.82 5.63
C ALA A 153 12.35 14.76 5.26
N LEU A 154 11.32 14.88 6.11
CA LEU A 154 10.17 15.73 5.85
C LEU A 154 10.53 17.21 5.71
N ASN A 155 9.91 17.85 4.71
CA ASN A 155 9.97 19.28 4.52
C ASN A 155 9.33 20.03 5.71
N PRO A 156 10.00 21.03 6.30
CA PRO A 156 9.46 21.83 7.40
C PRO A 156 8.14 22.54 7.04
N ASP A 157 7.87 22.81 5.77
CA ASP A 157 6.67 23.54 5.33
C ASP A 157 5.38 22.69 5.35
N GLY A 158 5.44 21.41 5.76
CA GLY A 158 4.27 20.55 5.94
C GLY A 158 3.58 20.10 4.64
N ARG A 159 4.25 20.28 3.50
CA ARG A 159 3.74 20.04 2.14
C ARG A 159 3.90 18.61 1.64
N ASP A 160 4.59 17.77 2.40
CA ASP A 160 4.88 16.39 1.98
C ASP A 160 3.71 15.45 2.26
N ILE A 161 3.69 14.34 1.51
CA ILE A 161 2.67 13.30 1.58
C ILE A 161 3.35 11.99 1.93
N VAL A 162 2.76 11.22 2.84
CA VAL A 162 3.15 9.81 3.04
C VAL A 162 2.26 8.93 2.16
N ILE A 163 2.89 8.02 1.42
CA ILE A 163 2.19 7.11 0.52
C ILE A 163 2.73 5.71 0.71
N GLY A 164 1.86 4.71 0.63
CA GLY A 164 2.31 3.34 0.65
C GLY A 164 1.28 2.37 0.12
N ASP A 165 1.78 1.23 -0.32
CA ASP A 165 0.98 0.17 -0.91
C ASP A 165 0.93 -1.06 0.00
N SER A 166 -0.20 -1.77 0.04
CA SER A 166 -0.38 -2.95 0.89
C SER A 166 -0.07 -2.64 2.37
N ILE A 167 0.83 -3.38 3.02
CA ILE A 167 1.33 -3.10 4.37
C ILE A 167 2.01 -1.72 4.48
N GLY A 168 2.61 -1.22 3.40
CA GLY A 168 3.17 0.12 3.34
C GLY A 168 2.09 1.19 3.53
N GLY A 169 0.85 0.91 3.13
CA GLY A 169 -0.31 1.76 3.42
C GLY A 169 -0.63 1.82 4.92
N LEU A 170 -0.57 0.69 5.63
CA LEU A 170 -0.72 0.69 7.10
C LEU A 170 0.40 1.49 7.78
N VAL A 171 1.64 1.33 7.31
CA VAL A 171 2.79 2.10 7.82
C VAL A 171 2.62 3.59 7.54
N ALA A 172 2.20 3.98 6.35
CA ALA A 172 1.92 5.38 6.01
C ALA A 172 0.82 5.97 6.90
N LEU A 173 -0.25 5.21 7.16
CA LEU A 173 -1.32 5.61 8.07
C LEU A 173 -0.80 5.76 9.52
N HIS A 174 -0.01 4.81 10.02
CA HIS A 174 0.63 4.88 11.33
C HIS A 174 1.48 6.14 11.48
N ILE A 175 2.35 6.39 10.50
CA ILE A 175 3.24 7.55 10.47
C ILE A 175 2.43 8.85 10.50
N ALA A 176 1.43 8.98 9.63
CA ALA A 176 0.55 10.15 9.60
C ALA A 176 -0.22 10.33 10.92
N ALA A 177 -0.62 9.23 11.57
CA ALA A 177 -1.41 9.23 12.79
C ALA A 177 -0.64 9.68 14.05
N GLY A 178 0.67 9.48 14.08
CA GLY A 178 1.49 9.78 15.25
C GLY A 178 2.78 10.51 14.90
N PRO A 179 3.85 9.80 14.48
CA PRO A 179 5.22 10.33 14.35
C PRO A 179 5.35 11.65 13.58
N VAL A 180 4.54 11.86 12.53
CA VAL A 180 4.58 13.07 11.69
C VAL A 180 3.23 13.78 11.65
N ARG A 181 2.39 13.55 12.65
CA ARG A 181 1.09 14.20 12.77
C ARG A 181 1.23 15.71 12.61
N ASP A 182 0.32 16.31 11.83
CA ASP A 182 0.31 17.74 11.50
C ASP A 182 1.55 18.25 10.72
N ARG A 183 2.46 17.36 10.26
CA ARG A 183 3.64 17.67 9.42
C ARG A 183 3.53 17.16 7.97
N VAL A 184 2.43 16.49 7.64
CA VAL A 184 2.11 16.00 6.29
C VAL A 184 0.74 16.50 5.89
N GLN A 185 0.57 16.84 4.61
CA GLN A 185 -0.71 17.34 4.11
C GLN A 185 -1.71 16.22 3.77
N GLY A 186 -1.25 14.96 3.70
CA GLY A 186 -2.13 13.83 3.43
C GLY A 186 -1.43 12.49 3.51
N ALA A 187 -2.24 11.43 3.56
CA ALA A 187 -1.82 10.05 3.44
C ALA A 187 -2.53 9.39 2.25
N VAL A 188 -1.78 8.80 1.33
CA VAL A 188 -2.33 8.08 0.17
C VAL A 188 -2.05 6.59 0.33
N LEU A 189 -3.11 5.78 0.40
CA LEU A 189 -3.05 4.38 0.75
C LEU A 189 -3.49 3.53 -0.45
N VAL A 190 -2.61 2.70 -0.99
CA VAL A 190 -2.90 1.91 -2.19
C VAL A 190 -3.11 0.43 -1.80
N TYR A 191 -4.29 -0.11 -2.09
CA TYR A 191 -4.79 -1.43 -1.66
C TYR A 191 -4.29 -1.81 -0.24
N PRO A 192 -4.54 -0.94 0.76
CA PRO A 192 -3.84 -1.02 2.04
C PRO A 192 -4.36 -2.13 2.94
N VAL A 193 -3.49 -2.56 3.86
CA VAL A 193 -3.91 -3.31 5.05
C VAL A 193 -4.59 -2.34 6.02
N LEU A 194 -5.85 -2.62 6.38
CA LEU A 194 -6.64 -1.75 7.26
C LEU A 194 -7.32 -2.51 8.41
N SER A 195 -7.05 -3.80 8.56
CA SER A 195 -7.49 -4.62 9.70
C SER A 195 -6.35 -5.47 10.25
N LEU A 196 -6.11 -5.33 11.56
CA LEU A 196 -5.07 -6.09 12.25
C LEU A 196 -5.52 -7.51 12.63
N SER A 197 -6.82 -7.73 12.80
CA SER A 197 -7.35 -8.97 13.38
C SER A 197 -8.63 -9.49 12.70
N THR A 198 -9.48 -8.60 12.17
CA THR A 198 -10.76 -8.99 11.56
C THR A 198 -10.52 -9.65 10.20
N ILE A 199 -11.12 -10.83 10.02
CA ILE A 199 -11.17 -11.55 8.74
C ILE A 199 -12.52 -11.25 8.08
N PHE A 200 -12.48 -10.64 6.89
CA PHE A 200 -13.67 -10.25 6.14
C PHE A 200 -14.05 -11.29 5.08
N PRO A 201 -15.30 -11.27 4.55
CA PRO A 201 -15.74 -12.16 3.47
C PRO A 201 -14.80 -12.20 2.25
N SER A 202 -14.20 -11.07 1.87
CA SER A 202 -13.19 -11.00 0.80
C SER A 202 -12.02 -11.97 0.95
N TYR A 203 -11.65 -12.38 2.18
CA TYR A 203 -10.62 -13.41 2.41
C TYR A 203 -11.04 -14.79 1.93
N SER A 204 -12.35 -15.07 1.90
CA SER A 204 -12.90 -16.31 1.33
C SER A 204 -13.10 -16.15 -0.18
N ASP A 205 -13.67 -15.03 -0.63
CA ASP A 205 -14.00 -14.80 -2.03
C ASP A 205 -12.76 -14.78 -2.93
N PHE A 206 -11.64 -14.26 -2.41
CA PHE A 206 -10.38 -14.09 -3.12
C PHE A 206 -9.21 -14.89 -2.51
N ALA A 207 -9.53 -15.96 -1.77
CA ALA A 207 -8.60 -16.66 -0.89
C ALA A 207 -7.26 -17.08 -1.52
N THR A 208 -7.26 -17.44 -2.81
CA THR A 208 -6.07 -17.98 -3.47
C THR A 208 -5.93 -17.53 -4.92
N GLY A 209 -4.67 -17.40 -5.34
CA GLY A 209 -4.27 -17.24 -6.72
C GLY A 209 -4.52 -15.84 -7.28
N LEU A 210 -4.73 -14.82 -6.45
CA LEU A 210 -4.91 -13.41 -6.86
C LEU A 210 -3.79 -12.52 -6.30
N PHE A 211 -2.55 -12.85 -6.68
CA PHE A 211 -1.28 -12.27 -6.21
C PHE A 211 -1.01 -12.47 -4.70
N LEU A 212 -1.92 -12.02 -3.83
CA LEU A 212 -1.90 -12.20 -2.39
C LEU A 212 -2.90 -13.26 -1.95
N ASP A 213 -2.39 -14.35 -1.37
CA ASP A 213 -3.22 -15.42 -0.81
C ASP A 213 -3.57 -15.14 0.66
N ALA A 214 -4.77 -15.53 1.07
CA ALA A 214 -5.27 -15.32 2.43
C ALA A 214 -4.35 -15.93 3.51
N GLU A 215 -3.82 -17.14 3.28
CA GLU A 215 -2.89 -17.79 4.23
C GLU A 215 -1.60 -16.98 4.39
N VAL A 216 -1.04 -16.48 3.28
CA VAL A 216 0.18 -15.66 3.28
C VAL A 216 -0.05 -14.35 4.04
N MET A 217 -1.19 -13.69 3.82
CA MET A 217 -1.53 -12.47 4.55
C MET A 217 -1.74 -12.72 6.05
N LEU A 218 -2.38 -13.84 6.43
CA LEU A 218 -2.52 -14.24 7.82
C LEU A 218 -1.18 -14.54 8.48
N TRP A 219 -0.22 -15.12 7.75
CA TRP A 219 1.14 -15.29 8.23
C TRP A 219 1.84 -13.94 8.42
N PHE A 220 1.77 -13.03 7.44
CA PHE A 220 2.32 -11.68 7.57
C PHE A 220 1.78 -10.95 8.80
N ARG A 221 0.46 -10.98 9.02
CA ARG A 221 -0.15 -10.34 10.21
C ARG A 221 0.46 -10.79 11.53
N ARG A 222 0.77 -12.08 11.67
CA ARG A 222 1.41 -12.61 12.89
C ARG A 222 2.80 -12.03 13.16
N LEU A 223 3.47 -11.48 12.15
CA LEU A 223 4.79 -10.89 12.29
C LEU A 223 4.73 -9.47 12.87
N TRP A 224 3.71 -8.68 12.53
CA TRP A 224 3.71 -7.23 12.83
C TRP A 224 2.45 -6.68 13.50
N ALA A 225 1.32 -7.41 13.54
CA ALA A 225 0.06 -6.85 14.07
C ALA A 225 0.17 -6.38 15.52
N ASP A 226 0.82 -7.18 16.38
CA ASP A 226 1.02 -6.83 17.79
C ASP A 226 1.83 -5.55 17.97
N TRP A 227 2.80 -5.29 17.08
CA TRP A 227 3.59 -4.06 17.13
C TRP A 227 2.70 -2.83 16.90
N PHE A 228 1.80 -2.86 15.91
CA PHE A 228 0.89 -1.74 15.65
C PHE A 228 -0.10 -1.53 16.79
N VAL A 229 -0.64 -2.59 17.38
CA VAL A 229 -1.51 -2.49 18.57
C VAL A 229 -0.77 -1.84 19.73
N GLN A 230 0.47 -2.28 20.02
CA GLN A 230 1.31 -1.72 21.08
C GLN A 230 1.68 -0.25 20.84
N HIS A 231 1.81 0.15 19.57
CA HIS A 231 2.09 1.53 19.17
C HIS A 231 0.80 2.33 18.86
N GLY A 232 -0.35 1.86 19.36
CA GLY A 232 -1.61 2.61 19.37
C GLY A 232 -2.23 2.83 17.99
N THR A 233 -1.93 1.98 17.02
CA THR A 233 -2.50 2.06 15.67
C THR A 233 -3.36 0.85 15.40
N ASP A 234 -4.67 1.03 15.45
CA ASP A 234 -5.66 0.09 14.93
C ASP A 234 -6.58 0.88 13.98
N PRO A 235 -6.44 0.71 12.65
CA PRO A 235 -7.10 1.58 11.67
C PRO A 235 -8.62 1.67 11.85
N LEU A 236 -9.30 0.55 12.15
CA LEU A 236 -10.76 0.53 12.30
C LEU A 236 -11.21 1.15 13.63
N ALA A 237 -10.34 1.19 14.64
CA ALA A 237 -10.63 1.74 15.96
C ALA A 237 -10.09 3.16 16.18
N MET A 238 -9.44 3.77 15.17
CA MET A 238 -8.98 5.16 15.27
C MET A 238 -10.15 6.10 15.58
N ALA A 239 -9.96 7.06 16.50
CA ALA A 239 -11.02 8.01 16.84
C ALA A 239 -11.23 9.10 15.75
N ARG A 240 -10.16 9.44 15.03
CA ARG A 240 -10.18 10.41 13.93
C ARG A 240 -9.04 10.16 12.95
N LEU A 241 -9.25 10.54 11.70
CA LEU A 241 -8.18 10.62 10.71
C LEU A 241 -7.19 11.73 11.08
N PRO A 242 -5.88 11.52 10.85
CA PRO A 242 -4.87 12.49 11.26
C PRO A 242 -4.65 13.63 10.27
N CYS A 243 -4.93 13.36 9.00
CA CYS A 243 -4.85 14.25 7.86
C CYS A 243 -5.89 13.77 6.82
N PRO A 244 -6.08 14.45 5.69
CA PRO A 244 -6.77 13.86 4.55
C PRO A 244 -6.18 12.48 4.20
N VAL A 245 -7.05 11.47 4.13
CA VAL A 245 -6.67 10.10 3.76
C VAL A 245 -7.38 9.74 2.47
N THR A 246 -6.60 9.42 1.44
CA THR A 246 -7.12 8.88 0.17
C THR A 246 -6.77 7.39 0.08
N ILE A 247 -7.74 6.57 -0.27
CA ILE A 247 -7.59 5.11 -0.40
C ILE A 247 -7.85 4.73 -1.85
N PHE A 248 -6.91 4.01 -2.47
CA PHE A 248 -7.09 3.39 -3.78
C PHE A 248 -7.19 1.88 -3.59
N ALA A 249 -8.40 1.34 -3.44
CA ALA A 249 -8.62 -0.09 -3.19
C ALA A 249 -8.75 -0.89 -4.49
N ALA A 250 -8.22 -2.12 -4.50
CA ALA A 250 -8.46 -3.09 -5.56
C ALA A 250 -9.74 -3.89 -5.26
N PRO A 251 -10.70 -4.01 -6.20
CA PRO A 251 -11.97 -4.71 -5.95
C PRO A 251 -11.83 -6.24 -5.92
N CYS A 252 -10.79 -6.80 -6.56
CA CYS A 252 -10.52 -8.24 -6.62
C CYS A 252 -9.35 -8.61 -5.69
N ASP A 253 -9.50 -8.30 -4.41
CA ASP A 253 -8.45 -8.38 -3.39
C ASP A 253 -9.04 -8.85 -2.06
N ILE A 254 -8.30 -9.69 -1.32
CA ILE A 254 -8.66 -10.09 0.03
C ILE A 254 -8.78 -8.89 0.99
N LEU A 255 -8.09 -7.77 0.70
CA LEU A 255 -8.15 -6.55 1.51
C LEU A 255 -9.31 -5.61 1.14
N ALA A 256 -10.11 -5.94 0.12
CA ALA A 256 -11.16 -5.06 -0.39
C ALA A 256 -12.22 -4.68 0.67
N ASP A 257 -12.67 -5.64 1.47
CA ASP A 257 -13.65 -5.37 2.53
C ASP A 257 -13.04 -4.58 3.70
N GLU A 258 -11.74 -4.71 3.96
CA GLU A 258 -11.06 -3.87 4.97
C GLU A 258 -11.11 -2.39 4.58
N ALA A 259 -10.91 -2.07 3.29
CA ALA A 259 -11.04 -0.71 2.77
C ALA A 259 -12.48 -0.17 2.86
N ARG A 260 -13.48 -1.01 2.58
CA ARG A 260 -14.90 -0.63 2.76
C ARG A 260 -15.21 -0.35 4.23
N ALA A 261 -14.81 -1.25 5.12
CA ALA A 261 -15.03 -1.10 6.56
C ALA A 261 -14.37 0.16 7.09
N PHE A 262 -13.13 0.43 6.68
CA PHE A 262 -12.44 1.66 7.07
C PHE A 262 -13.16 2.91 6.60
N ALA A 263 -13.60 2.99 5.34
CA ALA A 263 -14.34 4.14 4.83
C ALA A 263 -15.71 4.32 5.51
N GLN A 264 -16.34 3.24 5.98
CA GLN A 264 -17.56 3.31 6.79
C GLN A 264 -17.29 3.86 8.19
N CYS A 265 -16.21 3.40 8.85
CA CYS A 265 -15.78 3.92 10.15
C CYS A 265 -15.28 5.37 10.06
N HIS A 266 -14.70 5.76 8.92
CA HIS A 266 -14.10 7.06 8.69
C HIS A 266 -14.66 7.72 7.41
N PRO A 267 -15.88 8.29 7.45
CA PRO A 267 -16.53 8.86 6.26
C PRO A 267 -15.81 10.04 5.60
N LYS A 268 -14.75 10.57 6.23
CA LYS A 268 -13.88 11.61 5.67
C LYS A 268 -12.71 11.05 4.87
N ALA A 269 -12.49 9.73 4.88
CA ALA A 269 -11.53 9.08 4.00
C ALA A 269 -12.11 9.01 2.59
N ASP A 270 -11.32 9.37 1.60
CA ASP A 270 -11.72 9.39 0.19
C ASP A 270 -11.39 8.04 -0.46
N LEU A 271 -12.39 7.19 -0.67
CA LEU A 271 -12.22 5.83 -1.19
C LEU A 271 -12.47 5.77 -2.70
N HIS A 272 -11.43 5.37 -3.43
CA HIS A 272 -11.42 5.15 -4.87
C HIS A 272 -11.20 3.66 -5.17
N TRP A 273 -11.96 3.12 -6.12
CA TRP A 273 -11.79 1.75 -6.59
C TRP A 273 -10.97 1.70 -7.88
N LEU A 274 -9.87 0.95 -7.86
CA LEU A 274 -9.04 0.66 -9.03
C LEU A 274 -9.68 -0.48 -9.83
N GLN A 275 -10.53 -0.11 -10.79
CA GLN A 275 -11.39 -1.09 -11.45
C GLN A 275 -10.64 -2.17 -12.21
N GLY A 276 -11.11 -3.41 -12.08
CA GLY A 276 -10.51 -4.60 -12.70
C GLY A 276 -9.14 -4.98 -12.13
N GLN A 277 -8.70 -4.38 -11.02
CA GLN A 277 -7.41 -4.67 -10.41
C GLN A 277 -7.55 -5.66 -9.24
N GLY A 278 -6.46 -6.39 -8.99
CA GLY A 278 -6.23 -7.15 -7.76
C GLY A 278 -5.04 -6.59 -6.97
N HIS A 279 -4.64 -7.28 -5.90
CA HIS A 279 -3.49 -6.88 -5.08
C HIS A 279 -2.21 -6.77 -5.91
N ASP A 280 -1.32 -5.82 -5.59
CA ASP A 280 -0.03 -5.58 -6.27
C ASP A 280 -0.12 -5.26 -7.79
N ALA A 281 -1.31 -5.11 -8.36
CA ALA A 281 -1.50 -4.98 -9.80
C ALA A 281 -0.76 -3.78 -10.42
N LEU A 282 -0.55 -2.70 -9.67
CA LEU A 282 0.15 -1.51 -10.16
C LEU A 282 1.63 -1.75 -10.46
N LEU A 283 2.25 -2.79 -9.86
CA LEU A 283 3.62 -3.17 -10.18
C LEU A 283 3.78 -3.56 -11.66
N TYR A 284 2.70 -3.93 -12.36
CA TYR A 284 2.74 -4.32 -13.76
C TYR A 284 2.51 -3.15 -14.74
N ALA A 285 2.40 -1.92 -14.24
CA ALA A 285 2.30 -0.73 -15.08
C ALA A 285 3.51 -0.61 -16.03
N GLY A 286 3.24 -0.15 -17.25
CA GLY A 286 4.17 -0.15 -18.38
C GLY A 286 4.00 -1.36 -19.29
N ARG A 287 3.68 -2.54 -18.74
CA ARG A 287 3.51 -3.76 -19.52
C ARG A 287 2.06 -4.21 -19.62
N VAL A 288 1.25 -3.88 -18.61
CA VAL A 288 -0.17 -4.22 -18.54
C VAL A 288 -0.99 -2.95 -18.63
N GLN A 289 -1.84 -2.88 -19.66
CA GLN A 289 -2.59 -1.67 -19.99
C GLN A 289 -3.55 -1.27 -18.87
N SER A 290 -4.28 -2.22 -18.27
CA SER A 290 -5.19 -1.88 -17.18
C SER A 290 -4.45 -1.40 -15.92
N ALA A 291 -3.23 -1.91 -15.67
CA ALA A 291 -2.39 -1.44 -14.57
C ALA A 291 -1.91 0.00 -14.83
N ASP A 292 -1.60 0.37 -16.07
CA ASP A 292 -1.29 1.75 -16.46
C ASP A 292 -2.48 2.70 -16.25
N VAL A 293 -3.70 2.25 -16.59
CA VAL A 293 -4.94 3.02 -16.34
C VAL A 293 -5.11 3.26 -14.83
N ALA A 294 -4.97 2.21 -14.02
CA ALA A 294 -5.08 2.30 -12.58
C ALA A 294 -3.96 3.18 -11.96
N LEU A 295 -2.72 3.07 -12.45
CA LEU A 295 -1.61 3.91 -11.98
C LEU A 295 -1.84 5.39 -12.35
N THR A 296 -2.39 5.65 -13.54
CA THR A 296 -2.73 7.01 -13.99
C THR A 296 -3.82 7.63 -13.12
N GLN A 297 -4.81 6.85 -12.67
CA GLN A 297 -5.80 7.32 -11.69
C GLN A 297 -5.13 7.80 -10.40
N VAL A 298 -4.17 7.04 -9.85
CA VAL A 298 -3.40 7.45 -8.67
C VAL A 298 -2.54 8.68 -8.97
N ALA A 299 -1.87 8.71 -10.11
CA ALA A 299 -0.99 9.81 -10.52
C ALA A 299 -1.74 11.14 -10.67
N GLU A 300 -2.92 11.13 -11.30
CA GLU A 300 -3.73 12.34 -11.48
C GLU A 300 -4.28 12.86 -10.14
N HIS A 301 -4.65 11.97 -9.20
CA HIS A 301 -4.98 12.41 -7.84
C HIS A 301 -3.78 13.04 -7.13
N LEU A 302 -2.60 12.41 -7.20
CA LEU A 302 -1.40 12.99 -6.60
C LEU A 302 -1.04 14.34 -7.22
N LYS A 303 -1.22 14.48 -8.53
CA LYS A 303 -0.98 15.74 -9.25
C LYS A 303 -1.86 16.89 -8.76
N THR A 304 -3.11 16.63 -8.37
CA THR A 304 -3.97 17.68 -7.81
C THR A 304 -3.49 18.11 -6.42
N LEU A 305 -3.09 17.16 -5.58
CA LEU A 305 -2.49 17.44 -4.26
C LEU A 305 -1.17 18.22 -4.40
N VAL A 306 -0.32 17.81 -5.34
CA VAL A 306 0.98 18.44 -5.61
C VAL A 306 0.80 19.88 -6.10
N LYS A 307 -0.07 20.13 -7.10
CA LYS A 307 -0.34 21.47 -7.62
C LYS A 307 -1.04 22.39 -6.61
N GLY A 308 -1.77 21.82 -5.66
CA GLY A 308 -2.36 22.57 -4.55
C GLY A 308 -1.31 23.32 -3.72
N ASN A 309 -0.05 22.87 -3.74
CA ASN A 309 1.05 23.46 -2.99
C ASN A 309 1.72 24.65 -3.67
N ASP A 310 1.57 24.87 -4.97
CA ASP A 310 2.26 25.97 -5.66
C ASP A 310 1.54 27.34 -5.51
N LYS A 311 0.46 27.37 -4.72
CA LYS A 311 -0.29 28.58 -4.34
C LYS A 311 0.02 28.98 -2.89
#